data_AF-A0A0F9BH26-F1
#
_entry.id   AF-A0A0F9BH26-F1
#
_cell.length_a   1.000
_cell.length_b   1.000
_cell.length_c   1.000
_cell.angle_alpha   90.00
_cell.angle_beta   90.00
_cell.angle_gamma   90.00
#
_symmetry.space_group_name_H-M   'P 1'
#
loop_
_entity.id
_entity.type
_entity.pdbx_description
1 polymer ?
#
loop_
_entity_poly.entity_id
_entity_poly.type
_entity_poly.pdbx_seq_one_letter_code
_entity_poly.pdbx_strand_id
1 'polypeptide(L)'
;PMDLERVVRLYNSGYYGASWVNKGRVYIKEGQEAPAGLRVREGPRGGRYYETEAKRGRPLGKAPEGWKPQEGDRVRVRQHGDRFNGRLARVKIYAGGDMARIRLLDGIGGGIVPVSSLVPAPYTAKEKKDLTARDILVAEFGKTSIEQRPFADDKTGLTYDIYNTEAGPMLWVKRDSDKDKPWIVTKESAVSLDAFMKSLLEMPTEALQSMKSEIQSIIFSPVPNPADRKTSQMIGAKFVSAASMDAGMQTMYIWPASKESDTKRLAQTLVHETGHAIDRMRSNLGTMYAEKLDRFWDDREMPLDDEGIAAVEAAHGVPPDPNKWQDDWSRWRSVALGQSSPGVTHYWPSIRVEKPWRDLSRQAKHLIEESITHALPVSDYAHRNDKEYYAEAYTHYQLGTLADDHMMYTHFDNLERTKQWLQQ
;
A
#
# COMPACT_ATOMS: atom_id res chain seq x y z
N PRO A 1 -0.33 4.39 -33.34
CA PRO A 1 -0.62 4.07 -31.92
C PRO A 1 0.61 4.32 -31.02
N MET A 2 0.40 4.95 -29.87
CA MET A 2 1.41 5.09 -28.80
C MET A 2 0.90 4.39 -27.54
N ASP A 3 1.46 3.22 -27.24
CA ASP A 3 1.40 2.62 -25.90
C ASP A 3 2.17 3.47 -24.87
N LEU A 4 1.93 3.28 -23.56
CA LEU A 4 2.61 4.07 -22.52
C LEU A 4 4.12 3.82 -22.52
N GLU A 5 4.57 2.61 -22.89
CA GLU A 5 5.98 2.31 -23.07
C GLU A 5 6.66 3.19 -24.14
N ARG A 6 5.98 3.49 -25.26
CA ARG A 6 6.45 4.43 -26.29
C ARG A 6 6.48 5.87 -25.78
N VAL A 7 5.49 6.28 -24.99
CA VAL A 7 5.52 7.59 -24.33
C VAL A 7 6.76 7.69 -23.42
N VAL A 8 7.04 6.69 -22.59
CA VAL A 8 8.26 6.70 -21.74
C VAL A 8 9.55 6.61 -22.58
N ARG A 9 9.58 5.85 -23.68
CA ARG A 9 10.74 5.80 -24.61
C ARG A 9 11.07 7.15 -25.24
N LEU A 10 10.10 8.04 -25.45
CA LEU A 10 10.34 9.40 -25.95
C LEU A 10 11.06 10.30 -24.93
N TYR A 11 11.07 9.91 -23.65
CA TYR A 11 11.73 10.65 -22.56
C TYR A 11 13.00 10.00 -22.02
N ASN A 12 13.23 8.69 -22.22
CA ASN A 12 14.46 7.99 -21.84
C ASN A 12 14.84 6.87 -22.84
N SER A 13 16.05 6.93 -23.39
CA SER A 13 16.63 5.92 -24.28
C SER A 13 17.49 4.89 -23.49
N GLY A 14 16.91 3.81 -22.91
CA GLY A 14 17.70 2.92 -22.03
C GLY A 14 17.31 1.44 -21.66
N TYR A 15 16.08 0.92 -21.78
CA TYR A 15 15.73 -0.54 -21.86
C TYR A 15 16.04 -1.59 -20.70
N TYR A 16 14.98 -2.25 -20.14
CA TYR A 16 14.81 -3.60 -19.46
C TYR A 16 14.64 -3.76 -17.88
N GLY A 17 13.73 -4.66 -17.37
CA GLY A 17 13.21 -4.86 -15.95
C GLY A 17 13.65 -6.13 -15.13
N ALA A 18 13.04 -6.73 -14.05
CA ALA A 18 11.69 -6.74 -13.34
C ALA A 18 11.70 -7.19 -11.79
N SER A 19 10.58 -7.63 -11.14
CA SER A 19 10.26 -7.62 -9.64
C SER A 19 9.89 -8.96 -8.86
N TRP A 20 9.15 -8.95 -7.69
CA TRP A 20 8.34 -10.03 -6.95
C TRP A 20 8.57 -10.49 -5.44
N VAL A 21 7.48 -10.78 -4.63
CA VAL A 21 7.40 -11.31 -3.19
C VAL A 21 6.15 -12.23 -2.81
N ASN A 22 5.63 -12.35 -1.54
CA ASN A 22 5.16 -13.64 -0.90
C ASN A 22 4.07 -13.65 0.28
N LYS A 23 3.08 -14.60 0.39
CA LYS A 23 2.10 -14.89 1.55
C LYS A 23 1.46 -16.33 1.75
N GLY A 24 1.87 -17.16 2.74
CA GLY A 24 1.11 -18.29 3.38
C GLY A 24 0.48 -19.51 2.61
N ARG A 25 -0.80 -19.41 2.21
CA ARG A 25 -1.75 -20.54 1.93
C ARG A 25 -2.41 -20.45 0.53
N VAL A 26 -3.03 -21.54 0.03
CA VAL A 26 -3.57 -21.62 -1.34
C VAL A 26 -4.99 -22.17 -1.41
N TYR A 27 -5.95 -21.32 -1.78
CA TYR A 27 -7.30 -21.73 -2.15
C TYR A 27 -7.37 -22.04 -3.66
N ILE A 28 -8.17 -23.04 -4.00
CA ILE A 28 -8.35 -23.61 -5.33
C ILE A 28 -9.73 -23.16 -5.81
N LYS A 29 -9.83 -22.55 -6.99
CA LYS A 29 -11.12 -22.15 -7.56
C LYS A 29 -11.86 -23.36 -8.15
N GLU A 30 -13.16 -23.21 -8.34
CA GLU A 30 -13.96 -24.18 -9.08
C GLU A 30 -13.38 -24.41 -10.48
N GLY A 31 -13.36 -25.66 -10.95
CA GLY A 31 -12.66 -26.07 -12.17
C GLY A 31 -11.13 -26.12 -12.08
N GLN A 32 -10.52 -25.83 -10.92
CA GLN A 32 -9.08 -26.01 -10.68
C GLN A 32 -8.80 -27.19 -9.74
N GLU A 33 -7.56 -27.69 -9.77
CA GLU A 33 -7.12 -28.82 -8.94
C GLU A 33 -5.84 -28.53 -8.14
N ALA A 34 -5.60 -29.39 -7.15
CA ALA A 34 -4.34 -29.51 -6.40
C ALA A 34 -3.10 -29.66 -7.32
N PRO A 35 -1.91 -29.08 -7.07
CA PRO A 35 -0.68 -29.72 -7.55
C PRO A 35 -0.61 -31.15 -7.01
N ALA A 36 -0.25 -32.09 -7.89
CA ALA A 36 -0.24 -33.52 -7.57
C ALA A 36 0.55 -33.84 -6.30
N GLY A 37 0.00 -34.72 -5.46
CA GLY A 37 0.59 -35.12 -4.17
C GLY A 37 0.27 -34.20 -2.99
N LEU A 38 -0.21 -32.96 -3.20
CA LEU A 38 -0.60 -32.08 -2.11
C LEU A 38 -2.02 -32.42 -1.62
N ARG A 39 -2.15 -32.74 -0.32
CA ARG A 39 -3.43 -33.15 0.27
C ARG A 39 -4.39 -31.98 0.35
N VAL A 40 -5.28 -31.90 -0.65
CA VAL A 40 -6.40 -30.97 -0.68
C VAL A 40 -7.31 -31.19 0.54
N ARG A 41 -7.74 -30.10 1.15
CA ARG A 41 -8.76 -30.06 2.20
C ARG A 41 -9.88 -29.13 1.74
N GLU A 42 -11.08 -29.34 2.22
CA GLU A 42 -12.15 -28.36 2.03
C GLU A 42 -12.00 -27.22 3.04
N GLY A 43 -12.15 -25.98 2.58
CA GLY A 43 -12.12 -24.80 3.45
C GLY A 43 -13.45 -24.63 4.18
N PRO A 44 -13.50 -23.87 5.30
CA PRO A 44 -14.74 -23.65 6.04
C PRO A 44 -15.90 -23.08 5.21
N ARG A 45 -15.61 -22.35 4.13
CA ARG A 45 -16.57 -21.82 3.15
C ARG A 45 -16.71 -22.69 1.88
N GLY A 46 -16.51 -24.00 1.95
CA GLY A 46 -16.57 -24.94 0.81
C GLY A 46 -15.41 -24.84 -0.21
N GLY A 47 -14.68 -23.72 -0.23
CA GLY A 47 -13.52 -23.54 -1.12
C GLY A 47 -12.38 -24.49 -0.80
N ARG A 48 -12.14 -25.47 -1.67
CA ARG A 48 -11.01 -26.42 -1.59
C ARG A 48 -9.67 -25.67 -1.49
N TYR A 49 -8.72 -26.15 -0.69
CA TYR A 49 -7.42 -25.51 -0.47
C TYR A 49 -6.29 -26.51 -0.17
N TYR A 50 -5.04 -26.04 -0.20
CA TYR A 50 -3.88 -26.79 0.28
C TYR A 50 -2.87 -25.89 1.01
N GLU A 51 -2.03 -26.51 1.84
CA GLU A 51 -0.97 -25.85 2.61
C GLU A 51 0.42 -26.20 2.05
N THR A 52 1.45 -25.43 2.41
CA THR A 52 2.84 -25.71 2.01
C THR A 52 3.78 -25.55 3.22
N GLU A 53 4.71 -26.48 3.40
CA GLU A 53 5.45 -26.64 4.67
C GLU A 53 6.45 -25.51 4.97
N ALA A 54 6.74 -24.65 3.99
CA ALA A 54 7.72 -23.56 4.10
C ALA A 54 7.40 -22.53 5.19
N LYS A 55 6.17 -22.51 5.73
CA LYS A 55 5.62 -21.58 6.77
C LYS A 55 5.75 -20.08 6.48
N ARG A 56 6.41 -19.69 5.39
CA ARG A 56 6.49 -18.34 4.84
C ARG A 56 6.28 -18.40 3.33
N GLY A 57 5.53 -17.43 2.82
CA GLY A 57 5.29 -17.27 1.39
C GLY A 57 4.08 -18.00 0.84
N ARG A 58 3.47 -17.39 -0.19
CA ARG A 58 2.36 -17.98 -0.96
C ARG A 58 3.05 -19.03 -1.85
N PRO A 59 2.33 -19.84 -2.61
CA PRO A 59 2.81 -20.10 -3.95
C PRO A 59 3.12 -18.75 -4.58
N LEU A 60 4.42 -18.46 -4.72
CA LEU A 60 4.89 -17.57 -5.76
C LEU A 60 4.17 -17.99 -7.04
N GLY A 61 3.79 -17.04 -7.89
CA GLY A 61 3.12 -17.35 -9.15
C GLY A 61 3.90 -18.44 -9.90
N LYS A 62 3.23 -19.22 -10.77
CA LYS A 62 4.01 -19.92 -11.79
C LYS A 62 4.86 -18.85 -12.51
N ALA A 63 6.10 -19.17 -12.85
CA ALA A 63 6.83 -18.31 -13.77
C ALA A 63 5.98 -18.08 -15.04
N PRO A 64 6.09 -16.91 -15.70
CA PRO A 64 5.36 -16.65 -16.94
C PRO A 64 5.55 -17.78 -17.94
N GLU A 65 4.49 -18.14 -18.66
CA GLU A 65 4.52 -19.27 -19.58
C GLU A 65 5.58 -19.06 -20.68
N GLY A 66 6.46 -20.05 -20.86
CA GLY A 66 7.63 -19.94 -21.74
C GLY A 66 8.86 -19.24 -21.15
N TRP A 67 8.80 -18.64 -19.95
CA TRP A 67 9.99 -18.08 -19.29
C TRP A 67 11.01 -19.18 -18.96
N LYS A 68 12.26 -18.97 -19.38
CA LYS A 68 13.40 -19.81 -19.00
C LYS A 68 14.51 -18.91 -18.42
N PRO A 69 15.00 -19.19 -17.20
CA PRO A 69 16.02 -18.38 -16.55
C PRO A 69 17.37 -18.52 -17.24
N GLN A 70 18.02 -17.39 -17.50
CA GLN A 70 19.34 -17.30 -18.12
C GLN A 70 20.47 -17.29 -17.08
N GLU A 71 21.71 -17.53 -17.49
CA GLU A 71 22.84 -17.44 -16.57
C GLU A 71 23.05 -15.99 -16.11
N GLY A 72 23.08 -15.78 -14.79
CA GLY A 72 23.13 -14.46 -14.17
C GLY A 72 21.78 -13.97 -13.61
N ASP A 73 20.65 -14.54 -14.04
CA ASP A 73 19.30 -14.14 -13.62
C ASP A 73 19.14 -14.22 -12.11
N ARG A 74 18.51 -13.18 -11.54
CA ARG A 74 18.16 -13.09 -10.12
C ARG A 74 16.72 -13.55 -9.91
N VAL A 75 16.55 -14.54 -9.03
CA VAL A 75 15.32 -15.32 -8.89
C VAL A 75 14.96 -15.57 -7.43
N ARG A 76 13.69 -15.87 -7.14
CA ARG A 76 13.28 -16.60 -5.92
C ARG A 76 13.04 -18.08 -6.25
N VAL A 77 13.38 -18.95 -5.31
CA VAL A 77 13.08 -20.39 -5.41
C VAL A 77 11.63 -20.67 -5.04
N ARG A 78 10.98 -21.57 -5.78
CA ARG A 78 9.56 -21.94 -5.72
C ARG A 78 9.44 -23.46 -5.64
N GLN A 79 9.72 -24.01 -4.46
CA GLN A 79 9.67 -25.45 -4.19
C GLN A 79 8.74 -25.66 -3.00
N HIS A 80 7.48 -26.04 -3.26
CA HIS A 80 6.47 -26.17 -2.20
C HIS A 80 6.88 -27.26 -1.20
N GLY A 81 6.94 -26.90 0.08
CA GLY A 81 7.46 -27.75 1.17
C GLY A 81 8.93 -27.51 1.50
N ASP A 82 9.78 -27.22 0.51
CA ASP A 82 11.23 -27.12 0.71
C ASP A 82 11.66 -25.85 1.47
N ARG A 83 12.67 -25.99 2.33
CA ARG A 83 13.37 -24.92 3.09
C ARG A 83 13.98 -23.80 2.23
N PHE A 84 14.13 -24.00 0.92
CA PHE A 84 14.60 -23.00 -0.02
C PHE A 84 13.48 -22.11 -0.58
N ASN A 85 12.20 -22.47 -0.41
CA ASN A 85 11.06 -21.70 -0.93
C ASN A 85 11.09 -20.22 -0.50
N GLY A 86 10.87 -19.30 -1.45
CA GLY A 86 10.91 -17.86 -1.24
C GLY A 86 12.30 -17.21 -1.21
N ARG A 87 13.38 -18.00 -1.07
CA ARG A 87 14.75 -17.48 -0.92
C ARG A 87 15.32 -16.97 -2.25
N LEU A 88 16.16 -15.93 -2.16
CA LEU A 88 16.79 -15.28 -3.30
C LEU A 88 18.01 -16.07 -3.79
N ALA A 89 18.11 -16.22 -5.10
CA ALA A 89 19.20 -16.92 -5.76
C ALA A 89 19.61 -16.21 -7.07
N ARG A 90 20.74 -16.64 -7.62
CA ARG A 90 21.24 -16.25 -8.94
C ARG A 90 21.62 -17.49 -9.74
N VAL A 91 21.12 -17.58 -10.96
CA VAL A 91 21.38 -18.71 -11.87
C VAL A 91 22.84 -18.65 -12.33
N LYS A 92 23.48 -19.82 -12.44
CA LYS A 92 24.94 -19.94 -12.49
C LYS A 92 25.53 -20.84 -13.57
N ILE A 93 24.76 -21.80 -14.09
CA ILE A 93 24.99 -22.52 -15.36
C ILE A 93 23.61 -23.00 -15.83
N TYR A 94 23.25 -22.77 -17.10
CA TYR A 94 22.04 -23.34 -17.71
C TYR A 94 22.37 -24.64 -18.45
N ALA A 95 21.68 -25.73 -18.12
CA ALA A 95 21.97 -27.07 -18.66
C ALA A 95 20.68 -27.78 -19.08
N GLY A 96 20.37 -27.73 -20.38
CA GLY A 96 19.43 -28.64 -21.05
C GLY A 96 17.97 -28.53 -20.61
N GLY A 97 17.19 -27.72 -21.33
CA GLY A 97 15.72 -27.77 -21.28
C GLY A 97 15.11 -27.17 -20.01
N ASP A 98 15.14 -27.93 -18.91
CA ASP A 98 14.17 -27.80 -17.81
C ASP A 98 14.82 -27.73 -16.40
N MET A 99 16.15 -27.81 -16.29
CA MET A 99 16.88 -27.70 -15.03
C MET A 99 17.85 -26.51 -15.04
N ALA A 100 17.92 -25.78 -13.92
CA ALA A 100 18.80 -24.64 -13.74
C ALA A 100 19.70 -24.82 -12.51
N ARG A 101 21.02 -24.58 -12.66
CA ARG A 101 21.93 -24.53 -11.51
C ARG A 101 21.90 -23.14 -10.91
N ILE A 102 21.49 -23.02 -9.64
CA ILE A 102 21.42 -21.77 -8.90
C ILE A 102 22.47 -21.71 -7.78
N ARG A 103 22.92 -20.50 -7.45
CA ARG A 103 23.61 -20.16 -6.20
C ARG A 103 22.68 -19.26 -5.38
N LEU A 104 22.46 -19.57 -4.10
CA LEU A 104 21.67 -18.69 -3.23
C LEU A 104 22.43 -17.37 -3.00
N LEU A 105 21.72 -16.25 -3.02
CA LEU A 105 22.33 -14.92 -2.83
C LEU A 105 22.61 -14.58 -1.36
N ASP A 106 22.12 -15.40 -0.43
CA ASP A 106 22.49 -15.39 0.99
C ASP A 106 23.79 -16.17 1.28
N GLY A 107 24.45 -16.73 0.26
CA GLY A 107 25.75 -17.39 0.38
C GLY A 107 25.71 -18.82 0.90
N ILE A 108 24.55 -19.34 1.31
CA ILE A 108 24.40 -20.68 1.91
C ILE A 108 24.31 -21.75 0.81
N GLY A 109 25.30 -21.74 -0.08
CA GLY A 109 25.46 -22.69 -1.19
C GLY A 109 24.52 -22.44 -2.38
N GLY A 110 23.89 -23.52 -2.84
CA GLY A 110 23.13 -23.57 -4.09
C GLY A 110 22.87 -25.01 -4.53
N GLY A 111 22.14 -25.19 -5.62
CA GLY A 111 21.71 -26.51 -6.08
C GLY A 111 21.31 -26.51 -7.55
N ILE A 112 20.92 -27.67 -8.06
CA ILE A 112 20.26 -27.81 -9.36
C ILE A 112 18.77 -27.97 -9.06
N VAL A 113 17.94 -27.07 -9.58
CA VAL A 113 16.49 -27.06 -9.36
C VAL A 113 15.75 -27.04 -10.70
N PRO A 114 14.50 -27.53 -10.76
CA PRO A 114 13.66 -27.36 -11.94
C PRO A 114 13.46 -25.88 -12.28
N VAL A 115 13.43 -25.55 -13.58
CA VAL A 115 13.09 -24.20 -14.08
C VAL A 115 11.68 -23.78 -13.62
N SER A 116 10.74 -24.72 -13.56
CA SER A 116 9.38 -24.54 -13.01
C SER A 116 9.33 -24.22 -11.50
N SER A 117 10.47 -24.34 -10.82
CA SER A 117 10.69 -24.02 -9.41
C SER A 117 11.46 -22.72 -9.18
N LEU A 118 11.40 -21.77 -10.11
CA LEU A 118 11.99 -20.43 -10.01
C LEU A 118 11.00 -19.34 -10.45
N VAL A 119 11.17 -18.10 -9.96
CA VAL A 119 10.47 -16.86 -10.38
C VAL A 119 11.43 -15.65 -10.24
N PRO A 120 11.15 -14.44 -10.78
CA PRO A 120 12.02 -13.25 -10.62
C PRO A 120 12.08 -12.64 -9.20
N ALA A 121 12.87 -11.57 -9.01
CA ALA A 121 12.99 -10.83 -7.72
C ALA A 121 13.48 -9.35 -7.82
N PRO A 122 13.10 -8.45 -6.88
CA PRO A 122 13.31 -6.99 -6.98
C PRO A 122 14.69 -6.46 -6.54
N TYR A 123 14.99 -5.22 -6.93
CA TYR A 123 16.32 -4.65 -7.20
C TYR A 123 17.28 -4.30 -6.04
N THR A 124 18.57 -4.23 -6.36
CA THR A 124 19.67 -3.71 -5.52
C THR A 124 19.97 -2.23 -5.79
N ALA A 125 20.69 -1.56 -4.89
CA ALA A 125 21.11 -0.15 -5.04
C ALA A 125 22.05 0.14 -6.23
N LYS A 126 22.59 -0.87 -6.91
CA LYS A 126 23.24 -0.70 -8.22
C LYS A 126 22.20 -0.76 -9.33
N GLU A 127 21.40 -1.83 -9.37
CA GLU A 127 20.31 -2.01 -10.35
C GLU A 127 19.37 -0.77 -10.35
N LYS A 128 19.05 -0.19 -9.18
CA LYS A 128 18.30 1.08 -9.03
C LYS A 128 18.89 2.30 -9.78
N LYS A 129 20.19 2.34 -10.04
CA LYS A 129 20.85 3.43 -10.79
C LYS A 129 20.85 3.20 -12.31
N ASP A 130 20.77 1.93 -12.71
CA ASP A 130 20.86 1.49 -14.10
C ASP A 130 19.46 1.35 -14.75
N LEU A 131 18.38 1.26 -13.95
CA LEU A 131 16.99 1.19 -14.41
C LEU A 131 16.44 2.52 -14.95
N THR A 132 15.73 2.47 -16.09
CA THR A 132 14.91 3.61 -16.55
C THR A 132 13.49 3.57 -16.00
N ALA A 133 12.77 4.69 -16.08
CA ALA A 133 11.36 4.77 -15.71
C ALA A 133 10.45 3.76 -16.44
N ARG A 134 10.80 3.34 -17.66
CA ARG A 134 10.04 2.30 -18.40
C ARG A 134 10.19 0.94 -17.74
N ASP A 135 11.34 0.70 -17.16
CA ASP A 135 11.71 -0.62 -16.64
C ASP A 135 11.07 -0.85 -15.29
N ILE A 136 10.99 0.21 -14.48
CA ILE A 136 10.21 0.26 -13.25
C ILE A 136 8.70 0.17 -13.56
N LEU A 137 8.19 0.88 -14.59
CA LEU A 137 6.81 0.76 -15.05
C LEU A 137 6.44 -0.70 -15.35
N VAL A 138 7.23 -1.37 -16.19
CA VAL A 138 7.00 -2.78 -16.57
C VAL A 138 7.24 -3.73 -15.40
N ALA A 139 8.15 -3.43 -14.48
CA ALA A 139 8.41 -4.25 -13.30
C ALA A 139 7.29 -4.20 -12.26
N GLU A 140 6.72 -3.03 -12.06
CA GLU A 140 5.81 -2.77 -10.94
C GLU A 140 4.34 -2.80 -11.35
N PHE A 141 4.00 -2.37 -12.57
CA PHE A 141 2.62 -2.35 -13.08
C PHE A 141 2.38 -3.31 -14.25
N GLY A 142 3.42 -4.00 -14.74
CA GLY A 142 3.34 -4.96 -15.84
C GLY A 142 3.06 -4.31 -17.19
N LYS A 143 2.31 -5.00 -18.06
CA LYS A 143 1.87 -4.45 -19.34
C LYS A 143 0.85 -3.33 -19.15
N THR A 144 0.89 -2.36 -20.07
CA THR A 144 -0.05 -1.24 -20.10
C THR A 144 -0.84 -1.24 -21.41
N SER A 145 -2.17 -1.19 -21.34
CA SER A 145 -3.05 -1.06 -22.51
C SER A 145 -3.80 0.26 -22.49
N ILE A 146 -4.07 0.82 -23.67
CA ILE A 146 -4.95 1.99 -23.78
C ILE A 146 -6.38 1.53 -23.49
N GLU A 147 -7.06 2.21 -22.57
CA GLU A 147 -8.47 1.98 -22.28
C GLU A 147 -9.36 2.97 -23.02
N GLN A 148 -9.18 4.27 -22.77
CA GLN A 148 -10.02 5.33 -23.31
C GLN A 148 -9.19 6.53 -23.77
N ARG A 149 -9.61 7.15 -24.89
CA ARG A 149 -9.04 8.40 -25.41
C ARG A 149 -10.09 9.26 -26.14
N PRO A 150 -10.11 10.58 -25.92
CA PRO A 150 -9.69 11.26 -24.70
C PRO A 150 -10.73 11.04 -23.58
N PHE A 151 -10.28 11.08 -22.33
CA PHE A 151 -11.16 11.31 -21.17
C PHE A 151 -10.92 12.73 -20.64
N ALA A 152 -11.94 13.40 -20.10
CA ALA A 152 -11.81 14.71 -19.47
C ALA A 152 -12.02 14.55 -17.95
N ASP A 153 -11.03 14.98 -17.15
CA ASP A 153 -11.18 15.00 -15.69
C ASP A 153 -11.92 16.26 -15.26
N ASP A 154 -13.10 16.10 -14.65
CA ASP A 154 -13.93 17.21 -14.15
C ASP A 154 -13.22 18.08 -13.10
N LYS A 155 -12.20 17.53 -12.40
CA LYS A 155 -11.51 18.22 -11.30
C LYS A 155 -10.42 19.18 -11.78
N THR A 156 -9.67 18.82 -12.82
CA THR A 156 -8.63 19.66 -13.44
C THR A 156 -9.06 20.33 -14.74
N GLY A 157 -10.13 19.86 -15.38
CA GLY A 157 -10.57 20.31 -16.71
C GLY A 157 -9.62 19.90 -17.86
N LEU A 158 -8.66 19.00 -17.60
CA LEU A 158 -7.68 18.53 -18.57
C LEU A 158 -8.11 17.23 -19.26
N THR A 159 -7.57 16.98 -20.45
CA THR A 159 -7.81 15.74 -21.22
C THR A 159 -6.65 14.75 -21.15
N TYR A 160 -7.00 13.49 -20.96
CA TYR A 160 -6.08 12.38 -20.65
C TYR A 160 -6.26 11.23 -21.65
N ASP A 161 -5.16 10.55 -21.92
CA ASP A 161 -5.17 9.17 -22.39
C ASP A 161 -5.13 8.26 -21.13
N ILE A 162 -6.11 7.37 -20.98
CA ILE A 162 -6.18 6.42 -19.86
C ILE A 162 -5.48 5.11 -20.26
N TYR A 163 -4.61 4.62 -19.37
CA TYR A 163 -3.91 3.35 -19.53
C TYR A 163 -4.26 2.41 -18.38
N ASN A 164 -4.87 1.27 -18.71
CA ASN A 164 -5.00 0.13 -17.80
C ASN A 164 -3.63 -0.50 -17.55
N THR A 165 -3.42 -1.02 -16.34
CA THR A 165 -2.20 -1.76 -15.96
C THR A 165 -2.51 -3.21 -15.65
N GLU A 166 -1.52 -4.09 -15.81
CA GLU A 166 -1.61 -5.51 -15.45
C GLU A 166 -1.55 -5.72 -13.92
N ALA A 167 -0.98 -4.78 -13.17
CA ALA A 167 -0.80 -4.86 -11.73
C ALA A 167 -0.93 -3.50 -11.00
N GLY A 168 -2.16 -2.99 -10.87
CA GLY A 168 -2.50 -1.91 -9.92
C GLY A 168 -3.44 -0.84 -10.52
N PRO A 169 -3.28 0.44 -10.15
CA PRO A 169 -4.14 1.52 -10.64
C PRO A 169 -4.05 1.74 -12.15
N MET A 170 -5.10 2.35 -12.71
CA MET A 170 -5.04 3.00 -14.02
C MET A 170 -4.07 4.19 -13.97
N LEU A 171 -3.26 4.36 -15.02
CA LEU A 171 -2.36 5.51 -15.17
C LEU A 171 -2.97 6.49 -16.16
N TRP A 172 -3.27 7.71 -15.72
CA TRP A 172 -3.90 8.74 -16.53
C TRP A 172 -2.85 9.79 -16.90
N VAL A 173 -2.45 9.82 -18.18
CA VAL A 173 -1.42 10.73 -18.67
C VAL A 173 -2.05 11.73 -19.63
N LYS A 174 -1.86 13.02 -19.35
CA LYS A 174 -2.39 14.13 -20.17
C LYS A 174 -1.95 13.98 -21.61
N ARG A 175 -2.89 14.14 -22.54
CA ARG A 175 -2.63 14.00 -23.97
C ARG A 175 -2.07 15.32 -24.54
N ASP A 176 -1.10 15.21 -25.44
CA ASP A 176 -0.68 16.35 -26.27
C ASP A 176 -1.82 16.80 -27.20
N SER A 177 -2.01 18.11 -27.35
CA SER A 177 -3.12 18.62 -28.17
C SER A 177 -2.83 18.50 -29.66
N ASP A 178 -3.77 17.93 -30.43
CA ASP A 178 -3.66 17.67 -31.88
C ASP A 178 -3.56 18.92 -32.80
N LYS A 179 -3.28 20.10 -32.24
CA LYS A 179 -3.13 21.39 -32.97
C LYS A 179 -2.04 22.24 -32.33
N ASP A 180 -1.23 22.88 -33.17
CA ASP A 180 -0.25 23.88 -32.74
C ASP A 180 -0.89 24.98 -31.89
N LYS A 181 -0.43 25.06 -30.64
CA LYS A 181 -0.57 26.24 -29.78
C LYS A 181 0.83 26.56 -29.24
N PRO A 182 1.25 27.83 -29.22
CA PRO A 182 2.60 28.20 -28.74
C PRO A 182 2.81 27.91 -27.24
N TRP A 183 1.73 27.65 -26.51
CA TRP A 183 1.71 27.08 -25.15
C TRP A 183 1.97 25.57 -25.21
N ILE A 184 3.13 25.20 -25.75
CA ILE A 184 3.56 23.82 -26.00
C ILE A 184 3.62 23.04 -24.68
N VAL A 185 3.24 21.76 -24.70
CA VAL A 185 3.59 20.81 -23.64
C VAL A 185 5.09 20.56 -23.73
N THR A 186 5.88 21.32 -22.99
CA THR A 186 7.35 21.19 -23.00
C THR A 186 7.79 19.96 -22.20
N LYS A 187 9.08 19.65 -22.22
CA LYS A 187 9.68 18.65 -21.31
C LYS A 187 9.48 19.03 -19.84
N GLU A 188 9.33 20.33 -19.54
CA GLU A 188 8.94 20.82 -18.21
C GLU A 188 7.46 20.56 -17.90
N SER A 189 6.56 20.66 -18.87
CA SER A 189 5.12 20.47 -18.65
C SER A 189 4.74 19.06 -18.19
N ALA A 190 5.34 18.00 -18.74
CA ALA A 190 5.02 16.62 -18.36
C ALA A 190 5.50 16.31 -16.92
N VAL A 191 4.64 16.53 -15.92
CA VAL A 191 4.88 16.22 -14.50
C VAL A 191 5.35 14.78 -14.38
N SER A 192 6.51 14.59 -13.73
CA SER A 192 7.43 13.54 -14.14
C SER A 192 7.02 12.16 -13.65
N LEU A 193 6.36 11.43 -14.55
CA LEU A 193 6.29 9.96 -14.57
C LEU A 193 7.67 9.32 -14.28
N ASP A 194 8.77 9.93 -14.73
CA ASP A 194 10.14 9.51 -14.41
C ASP A 194 10.50 9.62 -12.92
N ALA A 195 10.24 10.75 -12.26
CA ALA A 195 10.51 10.91 -10.83
C ALA A 195 9.55 10.05 -9.97
N PHE A 196 8.28 9.96 -10.36
CA PHE A 196 7.32 9.05 -9.75
C PHE A 196 7.85 7.60 -9.80
N MET A 197 8.18 7.09 -10.98
CA MET A 197 8.73 5.73 -11.13
C MET A 197 10.01 5.53 -10.31
N LYS A 198 10.96 6.48 -10.36
CA LYS A 198 12.18 6.42 -9.52
C LYS A 198 11.87 6.38 -8.03
N SER A 199 10.85 7.10 -7.56
CA SER A 199 10.45 7.09 -6.14
C SER A 199 9.81 5.78 -5.69
N LEU A 200 9.18 5.01 -6.59
CA LEU A 200 8.66 3.67 -6.26
C LEU A 200 9.77 2.71 -5.81
N LEU A 201 11.01 2.89 -6.30
CA LEU A 201 12.15 2.12 -5.86
C LEU A 201 12.54 2.41 -4.40
N GLU A 202 12.25 3.61 -3.88
CA GLU A 202 12.53 4.03 -2.50
C GLU A 202 11.32 3.83 -1.56
N MET A 203 10.14 3.45 -2.08
CA MET A 203 9.00 3.08 -1.24
C MET A 203 9.24 1.73 -0.51
N PRO A 204 8.77 1.59 0.75
CA PRO A 204 8.62 0.29 1.40
C PRO A 204 7.78 -0.66 0.55
N THR A 205 8.13 -1.96 0.55
CA THR A 205 7.48 -2.93 -0.35
C THR A 205 5.99 -3.08 -0.03
N GLU A 206 5.66 -3.10 1.25
CA GLU A 206 4.32 -3.24 1.80
C GLU A 206 3.45 -2.02 1.46
N ALA A 207 4.01 -0.80 1.53
CA ALA A 207 3.38 0.43 1.03
C ALA A 207 3.18 0.42 -0.49
N LEU A 208 4.17 -0.04 -1.27
CA LEU A 208 4.05 -0.13 -2.73
C LEU A 208 3.00 -1.16 -3.17
N GLN A 209 2.85 -2.28 -2.44
CA GLN A 209 1.76 -3.23 -2.68
C GLN A 209 0.40 -2.64 -2.27
N SER A 210 0.34 -1.92 -1.15
CA SER A 210 -0.86 -1.20 -0.69
C SER A 210 -1.33 -0.15 -1.71
N MET A 211 -0.38 0.62 -2.27
CA MET A 211 -0.64 1.60 -3.32
C MET A 211 -1.25 0.94 -4.57
N LYS A 212 -0.83 -0.29 -4.91
CA LYS A 212 -1.39 -1.03 -6.05
C LYS A 212 -2.74 -1.68 -5.77
N SER A 213 -3.06 -2.02 -4.53
CA SER A 213 -4.33 -2.69 -4.19
C SER A 213 -5.46 -1.73 -3.79
N GLU A 214 -5.13 -0.56 -3.22
CA GLU A 214 -6.12 0.37 -2.65
C GLU A 214 -6.27 1.70 -3.41
N ILE A 215 -5.50 1.93 -4.49
CA ILE A 215 -5.65 3.11 -5.36
C ILE A 215 -6.17 2.65 -6.71
N GLN A 216 -7.23 3.31 -7.19
CA GLN A 216 -7.90 2.99 -8.46
C GLN A 216 -7.24 3.70 -9.65
N SER A 217 -6.82 4.96 -9.47
CA SER A 217 -6.25 5.80 -10.53
C SER A 217 -5.08 6.63 -10.01
N ILE A 218 -4.04 6.79 -10.83
CA ILE A 218 -2.96 7.77 -10.63
C ILE A 218 -3.00 8.76 -11.80
N ILE A 219 -3.34 10.02 -11.49
CA ILE A 219 -3.43 11.12 -12.44
C ILE A 219 -2.15 11.95 -12.35
N PHE A 220 -1.38 11.97 -13.43
CA PHE A 220 -0.25 12.89 -13.58
C PHE A 220 -0.83 14.23 -14.06
N SER A 221 -0.70 15.31 -13.27
CA SER A 221 -1.44 16.56 -13.49
C SER A 221 -0.56 17.70 -14.04
N PRO A 222 -0.27 17.74 -15.36
CA PRO A 222 0.48 18.81 -16.00
C PRO A 222 -0.42 20.02 -16.24
N VAL A 223 -0.52 20.83 -15.20
CA VAL A 223 -1.00 22.22 -15.28
C VAL A 223 -0.08 22.97 -16.25
N PRO A 224 -0.61 23.69 -17.25
CA PRO A 224 0.21 24.24 -18.34
C PRO A 224 1.18 25.34 -17.91
N ASN A 225 0.91 26.06 -16.81
CA ASN A 225 1.78 27.09 -16.24
C ASN A 225 1.34 27.40 -14.80
N PRO A 226 2.24 27.57 -13.81
CA PRO A 226 1.87 28.14 -12.50
C PRO A 226 1.16 29.51 -12.58
N ALA A 227 1.35 30.25 -13.68
CA ALA A 227 0.67 31.51 -13.97
C ALA A 227 -0.77 31.36 -14.52
N ASP A 228 -1.29 30.14 -14.77
CA ASP A 228 -2.72 29.94 -15.02
C ASP A 228 -3.49 30.16 -13.71
N ARG A 229 -3.77 31.43 -13.42
CA ARG A 229 -4.31 31.89 -12.15
C ARG A 229 -5.65 31.26 -11.82
N LYS A 230 -6.49 30.93 -12.82
CA LYS A 230 -7.83 30.37 -12.60
C LYS A 230 -7.74 28.89 -12.16
N THR A 231 -7.02 28.08 -12.93
CA THR A 231 -6.79 26.66 -12.59
C THR A 231 -5.97 26.52 -11.30
N SER A 232 -5.00 27.43 -11.09
CA SER A 232 -4.21 27.49 -9.85
C SER A 232 -5.04 27.89 -8.63
N GLN A 233 -6.02 28.78 -8.77
CA GLN A 233 -6.97 29.12 -7.70
C GLN A 233 -7.96 27.99 -7.40
N MET A 234 -8.38 27.20 -8.39
CA MET A 234 -9.29 26.05 -8.20
C MET A 234 -8.65 24.91 -7.40
N ILE A 235 -7.37 24.63 -7.63
CA ILE A 235 -6.63 23.52 -6.98
C ILE A 235 -5.93 24.01 -5.68
N GLY A 236 -5.61 25.30 -5.59
CA GLY A 236 -5.17 25.97 -4.37
C GLY A 236 -3.84 25.45 -3.82
N ALA A 237 -3.80 25.24 -2.50
CA ALA A 237 -2.57 24.82 -1.79
C ALA A 237 -1.97 23.48 -2.24
N LYS A 238 -2.69 22.68 -3.04
CA LYS A 238 -2.21 21.38 -3.55
C LYS A 238 -1.11 21.51 -4.61
N PHE A 239 -0.78 22.73 -5.06
CA PHE A 239 0.36 22.98 -5.95
C PHE A 239 1.74 22.85 -5.27
N VAL A 240 1.81 23.04 -3.95
CA VAL A 240 3.08 22.96 -3.20
C VAL A 240 3.34 21.59 -2.59
N SER A 241 2.37 20.67 -2.64
CA SER A 241 2.60 19.26 -2.35
C SER A 241 3.04 18.51 -3.60
N ALA A 242 3.88 17.47 -3.44
CA ALA A 242 4.40 16.70 -4.57
C ALA A 242 3.36 15.72 -5.15
N ALA A 243 2.45 15.25 -4.30
CA ALA A 243 1.24 14.51 -4.66
C ALA A 243 0.05 15.01 -3.82
N SER A 244 -1.15 14.48 -4.05
CA SER A 244 -2.27 14.54 -3.11
C SER A 244 -3.30 13.46 -3.40
N MET A 245 -3.83 12.81 -2.38
CA MET A 245 -4.89 11.82 -2.51
C MET A 245 -6.27 12.47 -2.63
N ASP A 246 -7.12 11.89 -3.50
CA ASP A 246 -8.56 12.00 -3.40
C ASP A 246 -9.12 10.70 -2.82
N ALA A 247 -9.25 10.69 -1.49
CA ALA A 247 -9.80 9.54 -0.78
C ALA A 247 -11.22 9.19 -1.27
N GLY A 248 -12.02 10.18 -1.70
CA GLY A 248 -13.39 10.00 -2.18
C GLY A 248 -13.49 9.24 -3.51
N MET A 249 -12.45 9.29 -4.35
CA MET A 249 -12.38 8.54 -5.62
C MET A 249 -11.33 7.43 -5.66
N GLN A 250 -10.56 7.22 -4.58
CA GLN A 250 -9.35 6.38 -4.59
C GLN A 250 -8.36 6.79 -5.72
N THR A 251 -8.25 8.10 -5.95
CA THR A 251 -7.44 8.69 -7.03
C THR A 251 -6.29 9.51 -6.47
N MET A 252 -5.06 9.10 -6.75
CA MET A 252 -3.86 9.87 -6.40
C MET A 252 -3.54 10.86 -7.53
N TYR A 253 -3.19 12.09 -7.17
CA TYR A 253 -2.76 13.13 -8.11
C TYR A 253 -1.26 13.39 -7.91
N ILE A 254 -0.49 13.42 -8.99
CA ILE A 254 0.95 13.78 -8.99
C ILE A 254 1.10 15.20 -9.54
N TRP A 255 1.70 16.10 -8.78
CA TRP A 255 1.74 17.55 -9.03
C TRP A 255 3.13 18.04 -9.45
N PRO A 256 3.26 19.23 -10.09
CA PRO A 256 4.55 19.74 -10.59
C PRO A 256 5.71 19.73 -9.59
N ALA A 257 5.46 19.97 -8.30
CA ALA A 257 6.47 19.94 -7.23
C ALA A 257 7.15 18.55 -7.06
N SER A 258 6.61 17.48 -7.64
CA SER A 258 7.27 16.17 -7.73
C SER A 258 8.57 16.19 -8.54
N LYS A 259 8.77 17.18 -9.44
CA LYS A 259 10.01 17.36 -10.21
C LYS A 259 11.15 17.93 -9.38
N GLU A 260 10.83 18.76 -8.40
CA GLU A 260 11.78 19.46 -7.52
C GLU A 260 12.00 18.71 -6.20
N SER A 261 11.22 17.65 -5.96
CA SER A 261 11.33 16.77 -4.80
C SER A 261 12.47 15.76 -4.98
N ASP A 262 13.29 15.58 -3.94
CA ASP A 262 14.18 14.43 -3.85
C ASP A 262 13.40 13.11 -3.96
N THR A 263 14.02 12.09 -4.54
CA THR A 263 13.38 10.80 -4.84
C THR A 263 12.86 10.09 -3.57
N LYS A 264 13.56 10.21 -2.43
CA LYS A 264 13.08 9.66 -1.16
C LYS A 264 11.97 10.50 -0.56
N ARG A 265 12.07 11.83 -0.64
CA ARG A 265 11.00 12.73 -0.17
C ARG A 265 9.70 12.48 -0.93
N LEU A 266 9.78 12.34 -2.26
CA LEU A 266 8.63 11.97 -3.08
C LEU A 266 8.07 10.59 -2.69
N ALA A 267 8.94 9.59 -2.47
CA ALA A 267 8.52 8.26 -2.02
C ALA A 267 7.77 8.32 -0.68
N GLN A 268 8.27 9.11 0.29
CA GLN A 268 7.59 9.34 1.57
C GLN A 268 6.21 9.99 1.37
N THR A 269 6.08 10.98 0.48
CA THR A 269 4.76 11.54 0.12
C THR A 269 3.85 10.47 -0.50
N LEU A 270 4.33 9.62 -1.41
CA LEU A 270 3.51 8.54 -1.97
C LEU A 270 3.05 7.52 -0.92
N VAL A 271 3.86 7.24 0.11
CA VAL A 271 3.46 6.42 1.27
C VAL A 271 2.37 7.12 2.09
N HIS A 272 2.49 8.42 2.32
CA HIS A 272 1.47 9.23 3.00
C HIS A 272 0.13 9.22 2.23
N GLU A 273 0.15 9.49 0.92
CA GLU A 273 -1.07 9.42 0.09
C GLU A 273 -1.70 8.01 0.09
N THR A 274 -0.87 6.97 0.11
CA THR A 274 -1.31 5.57 0.28
C THR A 274 -1.94 5.33 1.65
N GLY A 275 -1.50 6.04 2.69
CA GLY A 275 -2.11 6.02 4.02
C GLY A 275 -3.58 6.47 4.02
N HIS A 276 -3.93 7.52 3.28
CA HIS A 276 -5.35 7.90 3.10
C HIS A 276 -6.16 6.84 2.34
N ALA A 277 -5.56 6.15 1.36
CA ALA A 277 -6.21 5.03 0.67
C ALA A 277 -6.49 3.85 1.63
N ILE A 278 -5.51 3.55 2.50
CA ILE A 278 -5.59 2.53 3.55
C ILE A 278 -6.61 2.91 4.64
N ASP A 279 -6.80 4.20 4.95
CA ASP A 279 -7.86 4.65 5.86
C ASP A 279 -9.27 4.40 5.30
N ARG A 280 -9.50 4.75 4.03
CA ARG A 280 -10.78 4.45 3.38
C ARG A 280 -11.05 2.95 3.31
N MET A 281 -10.03 2.16 2.97
CA MET A 281 -10.13 0.70 2.98
C MET A 281 -10.47 0.19 4.39
N ARG A 282 -9.81 0.67 5.45
CA ARG A 282 -10.18 0.38 6.85
C ARG A 282 -11.65 0.70 7.10
N SER A 283 -12.14 1.84 6.66
CA SER A 283 -13.55 2.22 6.88
C SER A 283 -14.53 1.20 6.30
N ASN A 284 -14.23 0.67 5.11
CA ASN A 284 -15.02 -0.40 4.50
C ASN A 284 -14.89 -1.73 5.29
N LEU A 285 -13.67 -2.08 5.75
CA LEU A 285 -13.46 -3.25 6.62
C LEU A 285 -14.22 -3.12 7.94
N GLY A 286 -14.35 -1.92 8.50
CA GLY A 286 -15.08 -1.65 9.74
C GLY A 286 -16.56 -2.02 9.65
N THR A 287 -17.24 -1.60 8.57
CA THR A 287 -18.63 -1.99 8.31
C THR A 287 -18.75 -3.51 8.14
N MET A 288 -17.88 -4.13 7.34
CA MET A 288 -17.87 -5.58 7.16
C MET A 288 -17.53 -6.35 8.44
N TYR A 289 -16.72 -5.76 9.32
CA TYR A 289 -16.34 -6.33 10.61
C TYR A 289 -17.53 -6.36 11.57
N ALA A 290 -18.23 -5.23 11.74
CA ALA A 290 -19.45 -5.15 12.53
C ALA A 290 -20.51 -6.16 12.05
N GLU A 291 -20.84 -6.15 10.75
CA GLU A 291 -21.79 -7.10 10.14
C GLU A 291 -21.47 -8.58 10.39
N LYS A 292 -20.19 -8.94 10.52
CA LYS A 292 -19.75 -10.31 10.81
C LYS A 292 -19.67 -10.58 12.32
N LEU A 293 -19.42 -9.55 13.13
CA LEU A 293 -19.37 -9.65 14.58
C LEU A 293 -20.78 -9.79 15.17
N ASP A 294 -21.76 -9.06 14.64
CA ASP A 294 -23.18 -9.22 14.98
C ASP A 294 -23.60 -10.69 14.78
N ARG A 295 -23.31 -11.26 13.60
CA ARG A 295 -23.56 -12.68 13.26
C ARG A 295 -22.71 -13.69 14.04
N PHE A 296 -21.65 -13.24 14.70
CA PHE A 296 -20.92 -14.07 15.65
C PHE A 296 -21.64 -14.09 17.01
N TRP A 297 -22.26 -12.99 17.42
CA TRP A 297 -23.01 -12.89 18.67
C TRP A 297 -24.47 -13.37 18.57
N ASP A 298 -25.11 -13.39 17.39
CA ASP A 298 -26.49 -13.89 17.17
C ASP A 298 -26.78 -15.26 17.84
N ASP A 299 -25.84 -16.20 17.74
CA ASP A 299 -25.95 -17.57 18.29
C ASP A 299 -25.32 -17.73 19.70
N ARG A 300 -24.97 -16.64 20.40
CA ARG A 300 -24.14 -16.69 21.63
C ARG A 300 -24.68 -15.79 22.76
N GLU A 301 -24.53 -16.26 23.99
CA GLU A 301 -24.72 -15.42 25.17
C GLU A 301 -23.53 -14.44 25.28
N MET A 302 -23.80 -13.15 25.11
CA MET A 302 -22.80 -12.10 25.22
C MET A 302 -22.52 -11.75 26.69
N PRO A 303 -21.25 -11.76 27.15
CA PRO A 303 -20.89 -11.34 28.51
C PRO A 303 -21.31 -9.89 28.82
N LEU A 304 -21.47 -9.59 30.11
CA LEU A 304 -21.89 -8.27 30.59
C LEU A 304 -20.72 -7.27 30.78
N ASP A 305 -19.49 -7.70 30.47
CA ASP A 305 -18.26 -6.96 30.69
C ASP A 305 -17.30 -7.07 29.50
N ASP A 306 -16.56 -5.98 29.25
CA ASP A 306 -15.68 -5.82 28.08
C ASP A 306 -14.55 -6.88 28.04
N GLU A 307 -14.08 -7.35 29.20
CA GLU A 307 -13.03 -8.36 29.30
C GLU A 307 -13.55 -9.74 28.89
N GLY A 308 -14.75 -10.12 29.35
CA GLY A 308 -15.46 -11.33 28.93
C GLY A 308 -15.77 -11.33 27.43
N ILE A 309 -16.31 -10.23 26.89
CA ILE A 309 -16.58 -10.08 25.44
C ILE A 309 -15.28 -10.29 24.65
N ALA A 310 -14.21 -9.55 24.98
CA ALA A 310 -12.92 -9.65 24.30
C ALA A 310 -12.26 -11.03 24.44
N ALA A 311 -12.42 -11.71 25.58
CA ALA A 311 -11.91 -13.05 25.80
C ALA A 311 -12.62 -14.10 24.94
N VAL A 312 -13.95 -14.02 24.81
CA VAL A 312 -14.74 -14.91 23.95
C VAL A 312 -14.42 -14.67 22.47
N GLU A 313 -14.31 -13.41 22.05
CA GLU A 313 -13.88 -13.02 20.69
C GLU A 313 -12.49 -13.57 20.36
N ALA A 314 -11.50 -13.32 21.23
CA ALA A 314 -10.13 -13.80 21.04
C ALA A 314 -10.04 -15.34 21.01
N ALA A 315 -10.80 -16.04 21.87
CA ALA A 315 -10.86 -17.50 21.88
C ALA A 315 -11.42 -18.10 20.58
N HIS A 316 -12.29 -17.38 19.88
CA HIS A 316 -12.83 -17.76 18.57
C HIS A 316 -12.03 -17.20 17.38
N GLY A 317 -10.88 -16.56 17.64
CA GLY A 317 -10.01 -16.01 16.60
C GLY A 317 -10.55 -14.75 15.92
N VAL A 318 -11.50 -14.05 16.54
CA VAL A 318 -11.92 -12.71 16.12
C VAL A 318 -10.74 -11.75 16.37
N PRO A 319 -10.28 -10.98 15.37
CA PRO A 319 -9.29 -9.94 15.57
C PRO A 319 -9.94 -8.71 16.23
N PRO A 320 -9.21 -7.87 16.98
CA PRO A 320 -9.73 -6.59 17.46
C PRO A 320 -10.38 -5.74 16.36
N ASP A 321 -11.32 -4.87 16.73
CA ASP A 321 -11.99 -3.95 15.80
C ASP A 321 -10.96 -3.07 15.05
N PRO A 322 -10.97 -3.03 13.70
CA PRO A 322 -10.11 -2.15 12.89
C PRO A 322 -10.32 -0.64 13.12
N ASN A 323 -11.30 -0.24 13.94
CA ASN A 323 -11.57 1.14 14.32
C ASN A 323 -11.15 1.47 15.76
N LYS A 324 -10.72 0.50 16.59
CA LYS A 324 -10.46 0.70 18.03
C LYS A 324 -9.48 1.84 18.35
N TRP A 325 -8.54 2.13 17.45
CA TRP A 325 -7.64 3.28 17.56
C TRP A 325 -8.36 4.64 17.64
N GLN A 326 -9.60 4.74 17.14
CA GLN A 326 -10.40 5.96 17.17
C GLN A 326 -10.86 6.33 18.58
N ASP A 327 -10.96 5.36 19.50
CA ASP A 327 -11.27 5.61 20.91
C ASP A 327 -10.12 6.37 21.58
N ASP A 328 -8.90 5.86 21.44
CA ASP A 328 -7.68 6.46 21.98
C ASP A 328 -7.34 7.79 21.30
N TRP A 329 -7.51 7.89 19.99
CA TRP A 329 -7.42 9.16 19.27
C TRP A 329 -8.46 10.18 19.75
N SER A 330 -9.68 9.75 20.07
CA SER A 330 -10.72 10.65 20.59
C SER A 330 -10.52 11.00 22.06
N ARG A 331 -9.92 10.10 22.87
CA ARG A 331 -9.38 10.46 24.20
C ARG A 331 -8.34 11.56 24.06
N TRP A 332 -7.37 11.42 23.15
CA TRP A 332 -6.36 12.45 22.87
C TRP A 332 -6.99 13.79 22.44
N ARG A 333 -7.94 13.78 21.48
CA ARG A 333 -8.63 15.01 21.03
C ARG A 333 -9.39 15.70 22.16
N SER A 334 -10.02 14.96 23.08
CA SER A 334 -10.68 15.54 24.27
C SER A 334 -9.68 16.26 25.19
N VAL A 335 -8.45 15.75 25.34
CA VAL A 335 -7.40 16.45 26.11
C VAL A 335 -6.94 17.71 25.40
N ALA A 336 -6.65 17.66 24.10
CA ALA A 336 -6.27 18.83 23.32
C ALA A 336 -7.35 19.93 23.32
N LEU A 337 -8.63 19.53 23.26
CA LEU A 337 -9.77 20.43 23.37
C LEU A 337 -9.92 21.02 24.78
N GLY A 338 -9.76 20.20 25.83
CA GLY A 338 -9.80 20.69 27.21
C GLY A 338 -8.62 21.60 27.57
N GLN A 339 -7.42 21.34 27.06
CA GLN A 339 -6.25 22.20 27.27
C GLN A 339 -6.41 23.56 26.55
N SER A 340 -7.00 23.58 25.35
CA SER A 340 -7.25 24.81 24.57
C SER A 340 -8.52 25.58 24.98
N SER A 341 -9.55 24.88 25.48
CA SER A 341 -10.84 25.43 25.89
C SER A 341 -11.18 25.13 27.36
N PRO A 342 -10.34 25.50 28.35
CA PRO A 342 -10.33 24.90 29.68
C PRO A 342 -11.54 25.22 30.59
N GLY A 343 -12.46 26.07 30.12
CA GLY A 343 -13.75 26.32 30.77
C GLY A 343 -14.93 25.49 30.22
N VAL A 344 -14.73 24.70 29.15
CA VAL A 344 -15.75 23.85 28.54
C VAL A 344 -15.79 22.50 29.27
N THR A 345 -17.00 22.04 29.59
CA THR A 345 -17.23 20.73 30.21
C THR A 345 -16.97 19.59 29.23
N HIS A 346 -16.20 18.59 29.67
CA HIS A 346 -15.98 17.35 28.93
C HIS A 346 -16.09 16.14 29.87
N TYR A 347 -16.48 14.99 29.32
CA TYR A 347 -16.37 13.69 30.00
C TYR A 347 -14.97 13.12 29.80
N TRP A 348 -14.39 12.58 30.87
CA TRP A 348 -13.00 12.09 30.93
C TRP A 348 -12.99 10.57 31.20
N PRO A 349 -12.95 9.71 30.17
CA PRO A 349 -13.19 8.27 30.34
C PRO A 349 -12.25 7.56 31.31
N SER A 350 -10.96 7.96 31.34
CA SER A 350 -9.94 7.35 32.21
C SER A 350 -10.13 7.61 33.70
N ILE A 351 -10.95 8.60 34.09
CA ILE A 351 -11.32 8.87 35.49
C ILE A 351 -12.84 8.89 35.73
N ARG A 352 -13.65 8.65 34.69
CA ARG A 352 -15.12 8.59 34.70
C ARG A 352 -15.82 9.80 35.35
N VAL A 353 -15.34 11.03 35.07
CA VAL A 353 -15.99 12.28 35.52
C VAL A 353 -16.31 13.21 34.36
N GLU A 354 -17.35 14.03 34.52
CA GLU A 354 -17.68 15.12 33.61
C GLU A 354 -17.38 16.48 34.28
N LYS A 355 -16.34 17.18 33.81
CA LYS A 355 -15.87 18.48 34.37
C LYS A 355 -15.12 19.31 33.32
N PRO A 356 -15.07 20.65 33.46
CA PRO A 356 -14.12 21.47 32.71
C PRO A 356 -12.66 21.17 33.09
N TRP A 357 -11.75 21.27 32.12
CA TRP A 357 -10.33 20.95 32.33
C TRP A 357 -9.69 21.79 33.45
N ARG A 358 -10.01 23.09 33.56
CA ARG A 358 -9.50 23.95 34.64
C ARG A 358 -9.84 23.39 36.04
N ASP A 359 -11.02 22.79 36.19
CA ASP A 359 -11.63 22.35 37.44
C ASP A 359 -11.20 20.91 37.85
N LEU A 360 -10.35 20.25 37.05
CA LEU A 360 -9.68 19.00 37.38
C LEU A 360 -8.47 19.22 38.30
N SER A 361 -8.28 18.32 39.28
CA SER A 361 -7.07 18.32 40.12
C SER A 361 -5.81 17.98 39.32
N ARG A 362 -4.62 18.31 39.85
CA ARG A 362 -3.34 17.98 39.19
C ARG A 362 -3.18 16.47 38.97
N GLN A 363 -3.63 15.63 39.91
CA GLN A 363 -3.62 14.17 39.80
C GLN A 363 -4.60 13.68 38.73
N ALA A 364 -5.80 14.27 38.64
CA ALA A 364 -6.77 13.93 37.61
C ALA A 364 -6.25 14.25 36.20
N LYS A 365 -5.62 15.43 36.02
CA LYS A 365 -4.96 15.81 34.76
C LYS A 365 -3.84 14.82 34.39
N HIS A 366 -2.96 14.50 35.33
CA HIS A 366 -1.86 13.56 35.13
C HIS A 366 -2.32 12.16 34.67
N LEU A 367 -3.34 11.58 35.31
CA LEU A 367 -3.91 10.28 34.92
C LEU A 367 -4.56 10.33 33.51
N ILE A 368 -5.19 11.45 33.16
CA ILE A 368 -5.73 11.65 31.80
C ILE A 368 -4.59 11.76 30.78
N GLU A 369 -3.55 12.54 31.08
CA GLU A 369 -2.39 12.76 30.20
C GLU A 369 -1.57 11.49 29.99
N GLU A 370 -1.38 10.66 31.04
CA GLU A 370 -0.79 9.32 30.90
C GLU A 370 -1.63 8.43 29.96
N SER A 371 -2.96 8.42 30.14
CA SER A 371 -3.88 7.57 29.37
C SER A 371 -3.99 7.88 27.86
N ILE A 372 -3.31 8.93 27.36
CA ILE A 372 -3.26 9.30 25.95
C ILE A 372 -1.84 9.25 25.35
N THR A 373 -0.83 8.85 26.13
CA THR A 373 0.60 8.90 25.71
C THR A 373 0.85 8.14 24.39
N HIS A 374 0.27 6.95 24.27
CA HIS A 374 0.39 6.07 23.10
C HIS A 374 -0.50 6.47 21.91
N ALA A 375 -1.23 7.59 22.03
CA ALA A 375 -2.15 8.13 21.02
C ALA A 375 -1.72 9.50 20.45
N LEU A 376 -0.60 10.05 20.92
CA LEU A 376 -0.11 11.37 20.52
C LEU A 376 0.17 11.44 19.00
N PRO A 377 -0.20 12.54 18.30
CA PRO A 377 0.13 12.71 16.89
C PRO A 377 1.62 12.62 16.61
N VAL A 378 2.00 11.81 15.61
CA VAL A 378 3.40 11.59 15.21
C VAL A 378 4.08 12.82 14.61
N SER A 379 3.30 13.85 14.24
CA SER A 379 3.81 15.10 13.68
C SER A 379 2.95 16.30 14.05
N ASP A 380 3.54 17.49 13.94
CA ASP A 380 2.89 18.80 14.09
C ASP A 380 1.77 19.02 13.05
N TYR A 381 1.78 18.27 11.95
CA TYR A 381 0.76 18.29 10.91
C TYR A 381 -0.44 17.42 11.29
N ALA A 382 -0.18 16.17 11.70
CA ALA A 382 -1.17 15.26 12.29
C ALA A 382 -1.87 15.84 13.53
N HIS A 383 -1.19 16.71 14.29
CA HIS A 383 -1.78 17.42 15.42
C HIS A 383 -2.83 18.46 15.01
N ARG A 384 -2.66 19.10 13.85
CA ARG A 384 -3.45 20.29 13.44
C ARG A 384 -4.51 19.98 12.38
N ASN A 385 -4.48 18.81 11.78
CA ASN A 385 -5.42 18.40 10.73
C ASN A 385 -5.79 16.92 10.92
N ASP A 386 -7.07 16.68 11.21
CA ASP A 386 -7.60 15.39 11.66
C ASP A 386 -7.52 14.28 10.60
N LYS A 387 -7.51 14.67 9.32
CA LYS A 387 -7.40 13.76 8.15
C LYS A 387 -5.99 13.20 7.94
N GLU A 388 -4.99 13.86 8.50
CA GLU A 388 -3.57 13.54 8.28
C GLU A 388 -3.04 12.55 9.33
N TYR A 389 -3.67 12.50 10.51
CA TYR A 389 -3.24 11.65 11.63
C TYR A 389 -2.97 10.20 11.20
N TYR A 390 -3.88 9.63 10.41
CA TYR A 390 -3.76 8.26 9.93
C TYR A 390 -2.68 8.09 8.86
N ALA A 391 -2.58 9.03 7.92
CA ALA A 391 -1.62 8.98 6.80
C ALA A 391 -0.17 9.20 7.27
N GLU A 392 0.04 10.12 8.21
CA GLU A 392 1.30 10.35 8.90
C GLU A 392 1.70 9.13 9.72
N ALA A 393 0.80 8.58 10.55
CA ALA A 393 1.07 7.38 11.33
C ALA A 393 1.41 6.17 10.43
N TYR A 394 0.69 5.98 9.31
CA TYR A 394 1.00 4.94 8.32
C TYR A 394 2.37 5.13 7.68
N THR A 395 2.75 6.39 7.41
CA THR A 395 4.08 6.72 6.88
C THR A 395 5.19 6.38 7.87
N HIS A 396 5.05 6.77 9.13
CA HIS A 396 6.00 6.41 10.19
C HIS A 396 6.07 4.88 10.38
N TYR A 397 4.94 4.16 10.31
CA TYR A 397 4.91 2.71 10.40
C TYR A 397 5.67 2.03 9.25
N GLN A 398 5.37 2.41 8.00
CA GLN A 398 6.00 1.85 6.81
C GLN A 398 7.50 2.17 6.70
N LEU A 399 7.96 3.28 7.32
CA LEU A 399 9.37 3.64 7.42
C LEU A 399 10.09 2.99 8.62
N GLY A 400 9.39 2.27 9.50
CA GLY A 400 9.96 1.70 10.72
C GLY A 400 10.36 2.75 11.77
N THR A 401 9.70 3.91 11.78
CA THR A 401 9.95 5.03 12.70
C THR A 401 8.77 5.33 13.62
N LEU A 402 7.66 4.58 13.52
CA LEU A 402 6.61 4.55 14.52
C LEU A 402 7.06 3.69 15.70
N ALA A 403 6.84 4.17 16.93
CA ALA A 403 7.12 3.38 18.13
C ALA A 403 6.18 2.16 18.21
N ASP A 404 6.68 1.06 18.78
CA ASP A 404 5.97 -0.21 18.93
C ASP A 404 4.88 -0.19 20.01
N ASP A 405 5.02 0.71 21.00
CA ASP A 405 3.99 1.01 22.00
C ASP A 405 2.88 1.94 21.49
N HIS A 406 3.05 2.60 20.33
CA HIS A 406 2.06 3.52 19.78
C HIS A 406 0.85 2.77 19.22
N MET A 407 -0.36 3.21 19.56
CA MET A 407 -1.62 2.50 19.25
C MET A 407 -1.77 2.15 17.75
N MET A 408 -1.31 3.05 16.88
CA MET A 408 -1.40 2.87 15.43
C MET A 408 -0.51 1.73 14.91
N TYR A 409 0.57 1.36 15.61
CA TYR A 409 1.41 0.22 15.25
C TYR A 409 0.59 -1.07 15.34
N THR A 410 -0.02 -1.31 16.51
CA THR A 410 -0.91 -2.46 16.75
C THR A 410 -2.10 -2.48 15.78
N HIS A 411 -2.65 -1.30 15.45
CA HIS A 411 -3.71 -1.16 14.44
C HIS A 411 -3.26 -1.62 13.04
N PHE A 412 -2.10 -1.18 12.54
CA PHE A 412 -1.65 -1.54 11.19
C PHE A 412 -1.30 -3.04 11.06
N ASP A 413 -0.74 -3.66 12.10
CA ASP A 413 -0.57 -5.12 12.18
C ASP A 413 -1.92 -5.86 12.18
N ASN A 414 -2.94 -5.28 12.80
CA ASN A 414 -4.27 -5.86 12.88
C ASN A 414 -5.05 -5.83 11.56
N LEU A 415 -4.86 -4.83 10.70
CA LEU A 415 -5.60 -4.70 9.42
C LEU A 415 -5.55 -5.97 8.54
N GLU A 416 -4.39 -6.62 8.43
CA GLU A 416 -4.26 -7.87 7.66
C GLU A 416 -4.96 -9.04 8.37
N ARG A 417 -5.01 -9.06 9.72
CA ARG A 417 -5.80 -10.03 10.48
C ARG A 417 -7.29 -9.85 10.23
N THR A 418 -7.79 -8.60 10.25
CA THR A 418 -9.18 -8.26 9.91
C THR A 418 -9.51 -8.69 8.48
N LYS A 419 -8.66 -8.37 7.48
CA LYS A 419 -8.82 -8.84 6.09
C LYS A 419 -8.90 -10.36 6.00
N GLN A 420 -8.04 -11.09 6.73
CA GLN A 420 -8.04 -12.56 6.73
C GLN A 420 -9.25 -13.15 7.46
N TRP A 421 -9.74 -12.54 8.54
CA TRP A 421 -10.93 -13.00 9.27
C TRP A 421 -12.22 -12.77 8.46
N LEU A 422 -12.34 -11.65 7.75
CA LEU A 422 -13.49 -11.40 6.86
C LEU A 422 -13.55 -12.39 5.68
N GLN A 423 -12.42 -13.00 5.31
CA GLN A 423 -12.32 -14.03 4.28
C GLN A 423 -12.57 -15.47 4.80
N GLN A 424 -12.71 -15.67 6.13
CA GLN A 424 -12.94 -16.96 6.80
C GLN A 424 -14.39 -17.14 7.25
#